data_AF-A0A0W0ZMT7-F1
#
_entry.id   AF-A0A0W0ZMT7-F1
#
_cell.length_a   1.000
_cell.length_b   1.000
_cell.length_c   1.000
_cell.angle_alpha   90.00
_cell.angle_beta   90.00
_cell.angle_gamma   90.00
#
_symmetry.space_group_name_H-M   'P 1'
#
loop_
_entity.id
_entity.type
_entity.pdbx_description
1 polymer ?
#
loop_
_entity_poly.entity_id
_entity_poly.type
_entity_poly.pdbx_seq_one_letter_code
_entity_poly.pdbx_strand_id
1 'polypeptide(L)'
;MPKPKKKLLQETSLQNGEVQGYKFQDDDYANQMAYLFNGKKGEEAAKKILDEANAQFPNPLDLLKKKKYIEEQLKQRAIEVDNGFHAGIKDIFASLKNVDHPVKGEEAGKDAMLSLMKGLGLNVDDDNVQTHYSPGPPMVFQVTWVNRPGENLKNEDSNVNKLAQSYSDCLSPRTGEKQQFDTSWQTHKSHALQGGPKIEKSEFLSQADQSFQAHLDSLKNPVQHVESGEEQISDSRPTY
;
A
#
# COMPACT_ATOMS: atom_id res chain seq x y z
N MET A 1 17.33 14.07 -19.29
CA MET A 1 16.23 13.99 -18.30
C MET A 1 16.52 12.80 -17.39
N PRO A 2 16.60 12.98 -16.06
CA PRO A 2 16.78 11.84 -15.17
C PRO A 2 15.46 11.05 -15.09
N LYS A 3 15.54 9.74 -15.29
CA LYS A 3 14.41 8.81 -15.17
C LYS A 3 13.85 8.86 -13.74
N PRO A 4 12.52 8.86 -13.53
CA PRO A 4 11.96 8.69 -12.20
C PRO A 4 12.46 7.34 -11.68
N LYS A 5 13.11 7.38 -10.50
CA LYS A 5 13.51 6.16 -9.78
C LYS A 5 12.23 5.35 -9.58
N LYS A 6 12.13 4.18 -10.22
CA LYS A 6 11.14 3.16 -9.85
C LYS A 6 11.25 3.03 -8.34
N LYS A 7 10.17 3.30 -7.60
CA LYS A 7 10.10 2.93 -6.18
C LYS A 7 10.27 1.41 -6.18
N LEU A 8 11.49 0.94 -5.93
CA LEU A 8 11.77 -0.46 -5.70
C LEU A 8 10.84 -0.88 -4.56
N LEU A 9 10.14 -1.99 -4.77
CA LEU A 9 9.54 -2.78 -3.70
C LEU A 9 10.58 -2.85 -2.57
N GLN A 10 10.27 -2.23 -1.43
CA GLN A 10 11.20 -2.16 -0.31
C GLN A 10 11.51 -3.59 0.14
N GLU A 11 12.75 -4.01 -0.10
CA GLU A 11 13.33 -5.23 0.47
C GLU A 11 13.17 -5.15 1.98
N THR A 12 12.34 -6.02 2.52
CA THR A 12 12.21 -6.15 3.98
C THR A 12 12.74 -7.54 4.33
N SER A 13 13.93 -7.56 4.93
CA SER A 13 14.54 -8.75 5.52
C SER A 13 14.42 -8.65 7.04
N LEU A 14 13.98 -9.72 7.72
CA LEU A 14 14.69 -10.41 8.82
C LEU A 14 13.80 -11.26 9.76
N GLN A 15 14.51 -12.13 10.48
CA GLN A 15 14.17 -13.14 11.49
C GLN A 15 13.08 -12.75 12.52
N ASN A 16 12.30 -13.76 12.96
CA ASN A 16 11.33 -13.78 14.10
C ASN A 16 9.82 -13.89 13.79
N GLY A 17 9.42 -14.33 12.61
CA GLY A 17 8.01 -14.71 12.35
C GLY A 17 7.02 -13.55 12.26
N GLU A 18 7.52 -12.32 12.09
CA GLU A 18 6.71 -11.15 11.75
C GLU A 18 6.43 -11.09 10.25
N VAL A 19 5.23 -10.60 9.87
CA VAL A 19 4.90 -10.30 8.47
C VAL A 19 5.58 -8.99 8.11
N GLN A 20 6.41 -9.03 7.07
CA GLN A 20 7.18 -7.90 6.56
C GLN A 20 6.66 -7.48 5.18
N GLY A 21 7.05 -6.30 4.72
CA GLY A 21 6.71 -5.79 3.41
C GLY A 21 5.83 -4.54 3.43
N TYR A 22 5.08 -4.35 2.35
CA TYR A 22 4.23 -3.18 2.13
C TYR A 22 3.16 -3.02 3.22
N LYS A 23 2.98 -1.78 3.68
CA LYS A 23 1.96 -1.34 4.63
C LYS A 23 1.21 -0.15 4.07
N PHE A 24 -0.11 -0.19 4.13
CA PHE A 24 -0.97 0.91 3.69
C PHE A 24 -0.79 2.17 4.55
N GLN A 25 -0.41 2.03 5.83
CA GLN A 25 -0.22 3.20 6.70
C GLN A 25 0.98 4.08 6.30
N ASP A 26 1.93 3.52 5.55
CA ASP A 26 3.13 4.21 5.09
C ASP A 26 2.92 4.94 3.74
N ASP A 27 1.77 4.71 3.11
CA ASP A 27 1.38 5.39 1.87
C ASP A 27 0.98 6.84 2.11
N ASP A 28 1.04 7.65 1.05
CA ASP A 28 0.46 8.98 1.07
C ASP A 28 -1.08 8.94 1.18
N TYR A 29 -1.68 10.05 1.61
CA TYR A 29 -3.12 10.09 1.85
C TYR A 29 -3.95 9.89 0.58
N ALA A 30 -3.42 10.20 -0.61
CA ALA A 30 -4.14 9.95 -1.86
C ALA A 30 -4.21 8.44 -2.13
N ASN A 31 -3.10 7.71 -1.96
CA ASN A 31 -3.05 6.26 -2.02
C ASN A 31 -3.97 5.63 -0.97
N GLN A 32 -3.88 6.05 0.30
CA GLN A 32 -4.73 5.51 1.37
C GLN A 32 -6.23 5.67 1.05
N MET A 33 -6.64 6.86 0.60
CA MET A 33 -8.03 7.09 0.18
C MET A 33 -8.41 6.24 -1.03
N ALA A 34 -7.54 6.16 -2.04
CA ALA A 34 -7.83 5.47 -3.30
C ALA A 34 -7.99 3.96 -3.13
N TYR A 35 -7.23 3.33 -2.24
CA TYR A 35 -7.18 1.87 -2.10
C TYR A 35 -8.02 1.32 -0.95
N LEU A 36 -8.23 2.09 0.13
CA LEU A 36 -8.86 1.57 1.36
C LEU A 36 -10.36 1.85 1.50
N PHE A 37 -10.92 2.65 0.60
CA PHE A 37 -12.32 3.10 0.63
C PHE A 37 -13.17 2.53 -0.52
N ASN A 38 -12.81 1.34 -0.99
CA ASN A 38 -13.55 0.64 -2.03
C ASN A 38 -14.78 -0.12 -1.47
N GLY A 39 -15.77 -0.31 -2.34
CA GLY A 39 -17.02 -1.02 -2.04
C GLY A 39 -17.92 -0.26 -1.06
N LYS A 40 -19.03 -0.91 -0.67
CA LYS A 40 -20.06 -0.32 0.19
C LYS A 40 -19.51 0.11 1.56
N LYS A 41 -18.69 -0.74 2.21
CA LYS A 41 -18.10 -0.43 3.52
C LYS A 41 -17.13 0.76 3.43
N GLY A 42 -16.37 0.84 2.34
CA GLY A 42 -15.49 1.98 2.08
C GLY A 42 -16.27 3.28 1.93
N GLU A 43 -17.36 3.28 1.17
CA GLU A 43 -18.25 4.44 1.04
C GLU A 43 -18.84 4.91 2.36
N GLU A 44 -19.33 3.97 3.17
CA GLU A 44 -19.90 4.27 4.49
C GLU A 44 -18.83 4.89 5.41
N ALA A 45 -17.61 4.37 5.38
CA ALA A 45 -16.49 4.93 6.13
C ALA A 45 -16.10 6.33 5.63
N ALA A 46 -15.99 6.53 4.31
CA ALA A 46 -15.68 7.84 3.73
C ALA A 46 -16.76 8.87 4.09
N LYS A 47 -18.04 8.46 4.00
CA LYS A 47 -19.17 9.29 4.40
C LYS A 47 -19.10 9.68 5.87
N LYS A 48 -18.83 8.71 6.76
CA LYS A 48 -18.72 8.96 8.19
C LYS A 48 -17.63 10.00 8.50
N ILE A 49 -16.43 9.82 7.94
CA ILE A 49 -15.32 10.77 8.13
C ILE A 49 -15.71 12.16 7.61
N LEU A 50 -16.32 12.24 6.43
CA LEU A 50 -16.75 13.50 5.83
C LEU A 50 -17.80 14.22 6.69
N ASP A 51 -18.85 13.51 7.13
CA ASP A 51 -19.92 14.06 7.95
C ASP A 51 -19.38 14.54 9.30
N GLU A 52 -18.55 13.74 9.97
CA GLU A 52 -17.94 14.10 11.26
C GLU A 52 -16.98 15.29 11.11
N ALA A 53 -16.13 15.32 10.07
CA ALA A 53 -15.23 16.44 9.81
C ALA A 53 -15.99 17.75 9.57
N ASN A 54 -17.10 17.70 8.83
CA ASN A 54 -17.94 18.87 8.55
C ASN A 54 -18.72 19.34 9.78
N ALA A 55 -19.20 18.41 10.61
CA ALA A 55 -19.93 18.75 11.83
C ALA A 55 -19.02 19.34 12.91
N GLN A 56 -17.80 18.80 13.09
CA GLN A 56 -16.86 19.26 14.11
C GLN A 56 -16.14 20.56 13.72
N PHE A 57 -15.89 20.77 12.41
CA PHE A 57 -15.12 21.90 11.91
C PHE A 57 -15.87 22.67 10.80
N PRO A 58 -17.03 23.29 11.11
CA PRO A 58 -17.85 23.97 10.12
C PRO A 58 -17.25 25.30 9.65
N ASN A 59 -16.33 25.91 10.41
CA ASN A 59 -15.79 27.23 10.10
C ASN A 59 -14.58 27.15 9.15
N PRO A 60 -14.46 28.08 8.18
CA PRO A 60 -13.30 28.15 7.29
C PRO A 60 -11.96 28.40 8.00
N LEU A 61 -11.96 28.88 9.24
CA LEU A 61 -10.73 29.07 10.02
C LEU A 61 -10.24 27.77 10.68
N ASP A 62 -11.08 26.73 10.73
CA ASP A 62 -10.74 25.43 11.33
C ASP A 62 -10.14 24.43 10.32
N LEU A 63 -9.79 24.87 9.10
CA LEU A 63 -9.24 24.01 8.04
C LEU A 63 -8.05 23.16 8.48
N LEU A 64 -7.15 23.71 9.30
CA LEU A 64 -6.00 22.95 9.80
C LEU A 64 -6.42 21.83 10.77
N LYS A 65 -7.45 22.06 11.59
CA LYS A 65 -7.99 21.03 12.49
C LYS A 65 -8.73 19.97 11.70
N LYS A 66 -9.52 20.39 10.71
CA LYS A 66 -10.22 19.51 9.78
C LYS A 66 -9.25 18.62 8.99
N LYS A 67 -8.15 19.20 8.48
CA LYS A 67 -7.03 18.47 7.85
C LYS A 67 -6.55 17.36 8.76
N LYS A 68 -6.09 17.71 9.97
CA LYS A 68 -5.54 16.75 10.94
C LYS A 68 -6.52 15.63 11.31
N TYR A 69 -7.78 15.98 11.54
CA TYR A 69 -8.82 15.00 11.83
C TYR A 69 -8.98 13.99 10.67
N ILE A 70 -9.07 14.48 9.42
CA ILE A 70 -9.17 13.59 8.26
C ILE A 70 -7.93 12.69 8.17
N GLU A 71 -6.73 13.24 8.29
CA GLU A 71 -5.48 12.47 8.27
C GLU A 71 -5.43 11.37 9.34
N GLU A 72 -5.87 11.69 10.56
CA GLU A 72 -5.93 10.73 11.67
C GLU A 72 -6.92 9.60 11.37
N GLN A 73 -8.10 9.91 10.83
CA GLN A 73 -9.09 8.90 10.45
C GLN A 73 -8.60 8.00 9.30
N LEU A 74 -7.92 8.56 8.29
CA LEU A 74 -7.31 7.77 7.22
C LEU A 74 -6.24 6.83 7.75
N LYS A 75 -5.36 7.31 8.64
CA LYS A 75 -4.32 6.49 9.28
C LYS A 75 -4.91 5.38 10.12
N GLN A 76 -5.95 5.66 10.91
CA GLN A 76 -6.65 4.63 11.68
C GLN A 76 -7.18 3.52 10.77
N ARG A 77 -7.81 3.90 9.66
CA ARG A 77 -8.30 2.94 8.67
C ARG A 77 -7.17 2.13 8.03
N ALA A 78 -6.05 2.76 7.68
CA ALA A 78 -4.88 2.07 7.13
C ALA A 78 -4.30 1.04 8.11
N ILE A 79 -4.17 1.41 9.39
CA ILE A 79 -3.70 0.51 10.45
C ILE A 79 -4.66 -0.68 10.64
N GLU A 80 -5.98 -0.45 10.62
CA GLU A 80 -6.96 -1.54 10.70
C GLU A 80 -6.80 -2.55 9.56
N VAL A 81 -6.62 -2.06 8.32
CA VAL A 81 -6.45 -2.90 7.14
C VAL A 81 -5.11 -3.62 7.17
N ASP A 82 -4.01 -2.95 7.53
CA ASP A 82 -2.69 -3.56 7.71
C ASP A 82 -2.73 -4.70 8.74
N ASN A 83 -3.37 -4.46 9.90
CA ASN A 83 -3.49 -5.47 10.95
C ASN A 83 -4.30 -6.69 10.47
N GLY A 84 -5.43 -6.45 9.78
CA GLY A 84 -6.24 -7.52 9.20
C GLY A 84 -5.49 -8.31 8.12
N PHE A 85 -4.74 -7.61 7.27
CA PHE A 85 -3.94 -8.20 6.21
C PHE A 85 -2.81 -9.06 6.77
N HIS A 86 -2.03 -8.54 7.72
CA HIS A 86 -0.95 -9.29 8.36
C HIS A 86 -1.45 -10.49 9.17
N ALA A 87 -2.55 -10.34 9.90
CA ALA A 87 -3.16 -11.47 10.61
C ALA A 87 -3.59 -12.56 9.63
N GLY A 88 -4.30 -12.19 8.55
CA GLY A 88 -4.72 -13.15 7.53
C GLY A 88 -3.56 -13.84 6.81
N ILE A 89 -2.47 -13.13 6.50
CA ILE A 89 -1.25 -13.73 5.94
C ILE A 89 -0.66 -14.78 6.89
N LYS A 90 -0.61 -14.50 8.20
CA LYS A 90 -0.10 -15.45 9.20
C LYS A 90 -0.97 -16.71 9.26
N ASP A 91 -2.29 -16.57 9.22
CA ASP A 91 -3.22 -17.69 9.23
C ASP A 91 -3.08 -18.56 7.98
N ILE A 92 -2.96 -17.93 6.80
CA ILE A 92 -2.71 -18.62 5.54
C ILE A 92 -1.38 -19.37 5.61
N PHE A 93 -0.31 -18.70 6.04
CA PHE A 93 1.01 -19.31 6.18
C PHE A 93 1.00 -20.49 7.16
N ALA A 94 0.28 -20.39 8.29
CA ALA A 94 0.12 -21.49 9.23
C ALA A 94 -0.64 -22.68 8.61
N SER A 95 -1.68 -22.41 7.82
CA SER A 95 -2.45 -23.46 7.12
C SER A 95 -1.59 -24.23 6.11
N LEU A 96 -0.66 -23.57 5.43
CA LEU A 96 0.23 -24.19 4.45
C LEU A 96 1.28 -25.12 5.08
N LYS A 97 1.66 -24.86 6.35
CA LYS A 97 2.64 -25.66 7.11
C LYS A 97 2.05 -26.98 7.65
N ASN A 98 0.76 -27.00 7.96
CA ASN A 98 0.14 -28.05 8.79
C ASN A 98 -0.50 -29.20 7.99
N VAL A 99 0.06 -29.54 6.83
CA VAL A 99 -0.47 -30.61 5.97
C VAL A 99 0.58 -31.69 5.80
N ASP A 100 0.21 -32.96 5.92
CA ASP A 100 1.09 -34.13 5.67
C ASP A 100 1.80 -34.06 4.30
N HIS A 101 1.23 -33.29 3.37
CA HIS A 101 1.85 -32.81 2.14
C HIS A 101 1.64 -31.29 2.01
N PRO A 102 2.60 -30.44 2.42
CA PRO A 102 2.45 -29.00 2.33
C PRO A 102 2.36 -28.57 0.86
N VAL A 103 1.30 -27.82 0.52
CA VAL A 103 1.11 -27.23 -0.81
C VAL A 103 2.26 -26.24 -1.04
N LYS A 104 3.13 -26.52 -2.01
CA LYS A 104 4.38 -25.78 -2.27
C LYS A 104 4.44 -25.20 -3.68
N GLY A 105 5.30 -24.20 -3.85
CA GLY A 105 5.58 -23.58 -5.14
C GLY A 105 4.71 -22.36 -5.41
N GLU A 106 4.61 -22.03 -6.69
CA GLU A 106 3.76 -20.96 -7.21
C GLU A 106 2.28 -21.24 -6.91
N GLU A 107 1.50 -20.17 -6.71
CA GLU A 107 0.04 -20.20 -6.49
C GLU A 107 -0.41 -20.89 -5.18
N ALA A 108 0.51 -21.44 -4.38
CA ALA A 108 0.21 -21.99 -3.07
C ALA A 108 -0.46 -20.92 -2.18
N GLY A 109 -1.66 -21.20 -1.66
CA GLY A 109 -2.42 -20.25 -0.83
C GLY A 109 -3.00 -19.04 -1.57
N LYS A 110 -2.93 -18.97 -2.90
CA LYS A 110 -3.42 -17.82 -3.67
C LYS A 110 -4.91 -17.55 -3.50
N ASP A 111 -5.76 -18.58 -3.56
CA ASP A 111 -7.22 -18.40 -3.40
C ASP A 111 -7.57 -17.83 -2.02
N ALA A 112 -6.84 -18.26 -0.99
CA ALA A 112 -6.99 -17.74 0.37
C ALA A 112 -6.53 -16.27 0.44
N MET A 113 -5.41 -15.92 -0.22
CA MET A 113 -4.96 -14.52 -0.30
C MET A 113 -5.93 -13.62 -1.06
N LEU A 114 -6.48 -14.09 -2.19
CA LEU A 114 -7.49 -13.36 -2.94
C LEU A 114 -8.74 -13.13 -2.11
N SER A 115 -9.20 -14.16 -1.40
CA SER A 115 -10.34 -14.07 -0.49
C SER A 115 -10.09 -13.08 0.65
N LEU A 116 -8.89 -13.10 1.23
CA LEU A 116 -8.47 -12.14 2.26
C LEU A 116 -8.48 -10.70 1.72
N MET A 117 -7.81 -10.45 0.59
CA MET A 117 -7.72 -9.12 -0.02
C MET A 117 -9.11 -8.56 -0.37
N LYS A 118 -9.97 -9.38 -1.01
CA LYS A 118 -11.36 -9.00 -1.32
C LYS A 118 -12.18 -8.78 -0.05
N GLY A 119 -11.99 -9.60 0.99
CA GLY A 119 -12.65 -9.46 2.29
C GLY A 119 -12.30 -8.17 3.03
N LEU A 120 -11.06 -7.68 2.87
CA LEU A 120 -10.59 -6.40 3.38
C LEU A 120 -11.05 -5.20 2.53
N GLY A 121 -11.69 -5.46 1.38
CA GLY A 121 -12.21 -4.46 0.47
C GLY A 121 -11.21 -4.00 -0.59
N LEU A 122 -10.03 -4.61 -0.70
CA LEU A 122 -9.05 -4.25 -1.71
C LEU A 122 -9.56 -4.59 -3.12
N ASN A 123 -9.27 -3.73 -4.09
CA ASN A 123 -9.58 -3.98 -5.50
C ASN A 123 -8.36 -4.65 -6.15
N VAL A 124 -8.38 -5.97 -6.22
CA VAL A 124 -7.30 -6.79 -6.79
C VAL A 124 -7.81 -7.58 -7.98
N ASP A 125 -6.95 -7.73 -8.99
CA ASP A 125 -7.19 -8.59 -10.14
C ASP A 125 -6.51 -9.94 -9.91
N ASP A 126 -7.26 -11.03 -10.07
CA ASP A 126 -6.79 -12.39 -9.83
C ASP A 126 -5.61 -12.76 -10.77
N ASP A 127 -5.53 -12.14 -11.96
CA ASP A 127 -4.40 -12.28 -12.90
C ASP A 127 -3.15 -11.49 -12.48
N ASN A 128 -3.27 -10.59 -11.51
CA ASN A 128 -2.17 -9.79 -10.96
C ASN A 128 -1.96 -10.06 -9.48
N VAL A 129 -2.18 -11.30 -9.04
CA VAL A 129 -1.76 -11.83 -7.75
C VAL A 129 -0.93 -13.08 -7.98
N GLN A 130 0.23 -13.15 -7.34
CA GLN A 130 1.12 -14.31 -7.35
C GLN A 130 1.49 -14.63 -5.91
N THR A 131 1.48 -15.91 -5.56
CA THR A 131 2.04 -16.37 -4.29
C THR A 131 3.17 -17.35 -4.53
N HIS A 132 4.10 -17.40 -3.59
CA HIS A 132 5.16 -18.39 -3.54
C HIS A 132 5.26 -18.94 -2.12
N TYR A 133 5.28 -20.26 -2.00
CA TYR A 133 5.58 -20.92 -0.74
C TYR A 133 6.76 -21.89 -0.87
N SER A 134 7.78 -21.68 -0.04
CA SER A 134 8.92 -22.58 0.13
C SER A 134 8.87 -23.20 1.53
N PRO A 135 8.67 -24.53 1.66
CA PRO A 135 8.64 -25.23 2.96
C PRO A 135 10.03 -25.52 3.55
N GLY A 136 11.12 -25.09 2.89
CA GLY A 136 12.49 -25.36 3.36
C GLY A 136 12.82 -24.66 4.69
N PRO A 137 14.05 -24.80 5.20
CA PRO A 137 14.59 -23.88 6.19
C PRO A 137 15.31 -22.69 5.48
N PRO A 138 14.91 -21.42 5.71
CA PRO A 138 13.71 -20.98 6.41
C PRO A 138 12.43 -21.17 5.57
N MET A 139 11.29 -21.35 6.25
CA MET A 139 9.99 -21.41 5.59
C MET A 139 9.61 -20.01 5.15
N VAL A 140 9.23 -19.84 3.89
CA VAL A 140 8.91 -18.54 3.30
C VAL A 140 7.57 -18.61 2.60
N PHE A 141 6.73 -17.61 2.85
CA PHE A 141 5.53 -17.33 2.08
C PHE A 141 5.57 -15.89 1.60
N GLN A 142 5.48 -15.69 0.30
CA GLN A 142 5.44 -14.38 -0.33
C GLN A 142 4.13 -14.24 -1.11
N VAL A 143 3.58 -13.03 -1.07
CA VAL A 143 2.53 -12.59 -1.99
C VAL A 143 3.01 -11.35 -2.72
N THR A 144 2.83 -11.32 -4.03
CA THR A 144 3.06 -10.15 -4.88
C THR A 144 1.74 -9.83 -5.56
N TRP A 145 1.36 -8.56 -5.60
CA TRP A 145 0.12 -8.15 -6.27
C TRP A 145 0.21 -6.74 -6.83
N VAL A 146 -0.71 -6.44 -7.75
CA VAL A 146 -0.97 -5.07 -8.21
C VAL A 146 -2.19 -4.53 -7.52
N ASN A 147 -2.01 -3.42 -6.79
CA ASN A 147 -3.12 -2.73 -6.15
C ASN A 147 -3.84 -1.82 -7.15
N ARG A 148 -5.16 -1.93 -7.27
CA ARG A 148 -5.97 -1.05 -8.13
C ARG A 148 -6.79 -0.10 -7.28
N PRO A 149 -6.98 1.16 -7.71
CA PRO A 149 -7.86 2.08 -7.02
C PRO A 149 -9.28 1.51 -6.93
N GLY A 150 -10.02 1.89 -5.89
CA GLY A 150 -11.38 1.44 -5.69
C GLY A 150 -12.29 1.80 -6.87
N GLU A 151 -13.24 0.92 -7.19
CA GLU A 151 -14.18 1.14 -8.29
C GLU A 151 -15.07 2.36 -8.05
N ASN A 152 -15.30 2.69 -6.79
CA ASN A 152 -16.02 3.86 -6.33
C ASN A 152 -15.49 5.19 -6.88
N LEU A 153 -14.18 5.26 -7.18
CA LEU A 153 -13.57 6.45 -7.75
C LEU A 153 -14.11 6.77 -9.15
N LYS A 154 -14.66 5.78 -9.86
CA LYS A 154 -15.34 5.96 -11.16
C LYS A 154 -16.59 6.84 -11.06
N ASN A 155 -17.23 6.90 -9.88
CA ASN A 155 -18.42 7.71 -9.64
C ASN A 155 -18.04 9.04 -8.99
N GLU A 156 -18.22 10.14 -9.71
CA GLU A 156 -17.94 11.51 -9.22
C GLU A 156 -18.70 11.85 -7.93
N ASP A 157 -19.90 11.28 -7.73
CA ASP A 157 -20.74 11.52 -6.56
C ASP A 157 -20.41 10.62 -5.35
N SER A 158 -19.39 9.77 -5.46
CA SER A 158 -18.96 8.90 -4.36
C SER A 158 -18.49 9.69 -3.14
N ASN A 159 -18.71 9.12 -1.95
CA ASN A 159 -18.29 9.75 -0.71
C ASN A 159 -16.76 9.80 -0.60
N VAL A 160 -16.05 8.85 -1.20
CA VAL A 160 -14.58 8.90 -1.27
C VAL A 160 -14.09 10.07 -2.13
N ASN A 161 -14.72 10.36 -3.28
CA ASN A 161 -14.38 11.55 -4.07
C ASN A 161 -14.70 12.85 -3.32
N LYS A 162 -15.84 12.89 -2.61
CA LYS A 162 -16.21 14.05 -1.75
C LYS A 162 -15.26 14.24 -0.58
N LEU A 163 -14.81 13.16 0.06
CA LEU A 163 -13.83 13.19 1.13
C LEU A 163 -12.47 13.68 0.63
N ALA A 164 -12.00 13.17 -0.52
CA ALA A 164 -10.76 13.60 -1.15
C ALA A 164 -10.79 15.09 -1.51
N GLN A 165 -11.90 15.58 -2.06
CA GLN A 165 -12.10 17.01 -2.33
C GLN A 165 -12.05 17.82 -1.03
N SER A 166 -12.79 17.41 0.00
CA SER A 166 -12.78 18.09 1.30
C SER A 166 -11.38 18.13 1.93
N TYR A 167 -10.59 17.07 1.76
CA TYR A 167 -9.21 17.04 2.26
C TYR A 167 -8.31 17.97 1.45
N SER A 168 -8.39 17.92 0.12
CA SER A 168 -7.65 18.81 -0.78
C SER A 168 -7.93 20.29 -0.48
N ASP A 169 -9.16 20.65 -0.12
CA ASP A 169 -9.53 22.02 0.25
C ASP A 169 -8.96 22.48 1.60
N CYS A 170 -8.54 21.54 2.45
CA CYS A 170 -7.80 21.85 3.67
C CYS A 170 -6.29 21.99 3.44
N LEU A 171 -5.77 21.59 2.26
CA LEU A 171 -4.35 21.66 1.95
C LEU A 171 -3.94 23.07 1.51
N SER A 172 -2.76 23.50 1.97
CA SER A 172 -2.22 24.81 1.61
C SER A 172 -1.80 24.82 0.14
N PRO A 173 -2.26 25.79 -0.67
CA PRO A 173 -1.77 25.95 -2.04
C PRO A 173 -0.32 26.46 -2.09
N ARG A 174 0.21 27.01 -0.99
CA ARG A 174 1.55 27.62 -0.96
C ARG A 174 2.68 26.62 -0.71
N THR A 175 2.39 25.46 -0.13
CA THR A 175 3.40 24.45 0.21
C THR A 175 3.60 23.42 -0.90
N GLY A 176 2.78 23.44 -1.95
CA GLY A 176 2.78 22.42 -3.01
C GLY A 176 2.05 21.13 -2.63
N GLU A 177 1.66 20.94 -1.36
CA GLU A 177 0.94 19.76 -0.88
C GLU A 177 -0.37 19.52 -1.65
N LYS A 178 -1.16 20.59 -1.86
CA LYS A 178 -2.42 20.50 -2.61
C LYS A 178 -2.18 19.98 -4.04
N GLN A 179 -1.19 20.56 -4.74
CA GLN A 179 -0.88 20.15 -6.11
C GLN A 179 -0.42 18.69 -6.20
N GLN A 180 0.42 18.25 -5.26
CA GLN A 180 0.88 16.86 -5.20
C GLN A 180 -0.29 15.90 -4.94
N PHE A 181 -1.13 16.20 -3.97
CA PHE A 181 -2.33 15.41 -3.68
C PHE A 181 -3.27 15.35 -4.88
N ASP A 182 -3.62 16.50 -5.47
CA ASP A 182 -4.55 16.57 -6.60
C ASP A 182 -4.02 15.81 -7.82
N THR A 183 -2.72 15.91 -8.10
CA THR A 183 -2.08 15.18 -9.22
C THR A 183 -2.14 13.67 -8.99
N SER A 184 -1.83 13.21 -7.78
CA SER A 184 -1.93 11.79 -7.41
C SER A 184 -3.38 11.32 -7.50
N TRP A 185 -4.32 12.09 -6.95
CA TRP A 185 -5.75 11.79 -6.97
C TRP A 185 -6.32 11.66 -8.38
N GLN A 186 -6.00 12.60 -9.28
CA GLN A 186 -6.42 12.51 -10.68
C GLN A 186 -5.85 11.27 -11.39
N THR A 187 -4.62 10.88 -11.04
CA THR A 187 -4.03 9.64 -11.55
C THR A 187 -4.82 8.41 -11.07
N HIS A 188 -5.17 8.34 -9.79
CA HIS A 188 -6.00 7.25 -9.26
C HIS A 188 -7.38 7.20 -9.89
N LYS A 189 -8.05 8.35 -10.08
CA LYS A 189 -9.34 8.42 -10.77
C LYS A 189 -9.24 7.92 -12.20
N SER A 190 -8.23 8.36 -12.95
CA SER A 190 -7.97 7.90 -14.31
C SER A 190 -7.75 6.38 -14.36
N HIS A 191 -6.93 5.85 -13.45
CA HIS A 191 -6.72 4.42 -13.30
C HIS A 191 -8.01 3.66 -12.97
N ALA A 192 -8.83 4.15 -12.03
CA ALA A 192 -10.11 3.53 -11.72
C ALA A 192 -11.01 3.44 -12.96
N LEU A 193 -11.14 4.54 -13.73
CA LEU A 193 -11.95 4.60 -14.95
C LEU A 193 -11.46 3.66 -16.05
N GLN A 194 -10.15 3.52 -16.19
CA GLN A 194 -9.53 2.75 -17.28
C GLN A 194 -9.22 1.29 -16.91
N GLY A 195 -9.46 0.90 -15.65
CA GLY A 195 -9.07 -0.40 -15.11
C GLY A 195 -7.56 -0.57 -14.95
N GLY A 196 -6.85 0.52 -14.64
CA GLY A 196 -5.42 0.54 -14.32
C GLY A 196 -5.14 0.48 -12.82
N PRO A 197 -3.85 0.44 -12.41
CA PRO A 197 -2.70 0.23 -13.29
C PRO A 197 -2.76 -1.15 -13.96
N LYS A 198 -2.31 -1.21 -15.22
CA LYS A 198 -2.25 -2.44 -16.02
C LYS A 198 -0.81 -2.88 -16.17
N ILE A 199 -0.58 -4.17 -16.02
CA ILE A 199 0.69 -4.83 -16.30
C ILE A 199 0.38 -6.09 -17.11
N GLU A 200 1.24 -6.45 -18.06
CA GLU A 200 1.09 -7.71 -18.77
C GLU A 200 1.31 -8.87 -17.79
N LYS A 201 0.50 -9.94 -17.89
CA LYS A 201 0.62 -11.09 -16.99
C LYS A 201 2.02 -11.69 -16.98
N SER A 202 2.65 -11.84 -18.14
CA SER A 202 4.02 -12.35 -18.28
C SER A 202 5.04 -11.47 -17.54
N GLU A 203 4.91 -10.15 -17.67
CA GLU A 203 5.74 -9.16 -16.99
C GLU A 203 5.52 -9.23 -15.46
N PHE A 204 4.27 -9.30 -15.02
CA PHE A 204 3.92 -9.42 -13.61
C PHE A 204 4.51 -10.68 -12.97
N LEU A 205 4.31 -11.85 -13.60
CA LEU A 205 4.85 -13.12 -13.12
C LEU A 205 6.38 -13.08 -13.06
N SER A 206 7.04 -12.56 -14.10
CA SER A 206 8.48 -12.40 -14.10
C SER A 206 8.98 -11.49 -12.97
N GLN A 207 8.27 -10.42 -12.63
CA GLN A 207 8.64 -9.54 -11.52
C GLN A 207 8.41 -10.22 -10.15
N ALA A 208 7.31 -10.96 -10.00
CA ALA A 208 7.01 -11.71 -8.79
C ALA A 208 8.07 -12.80 -8.52
N ASP A 209 8.46 -13.55 -9.54
CA ASP A 209 9.51 -14.58 -9.45
C ASP A 209 10.88 -13.98 -9.11
N GLN A 210 11.25 -12.87 -9.78
CA GLN A 210 12.50 -12.16 -9.48
C GLN A 210 12.52 -11.67 -8.03
N SER A 211 11.41 -11.09 -7.55
CA SER A 211 11.29 -10.64 -6.17
C SER A 211 11.43 -11.81 -5.19
N PHE A 212 10.82 -12.96 -5.49
CA PHE A 212 10.90 -14.14 -4.63
C PHE A 212 12.32 -14.72 -4.57
N GLN A 213 12.99 -14.86 -5.71
CA GLN A 213 14.37 -15.36 -5.74
C GLN A 213 15.34 -14.42 -5.04
N ALA A 214 15.22 -13.11 -5.26
CA ALA A 214 16.01 -12.11 -4.54
C ALA A 214 15.83 -12.22 -3.02
N HIS A 215 14.59 -12.42 -2.55
CA HIS A 215 14.31 -12.63 -1.13
C HIS A 215 14.96 -13.92 -0.61
N LEU A 216 14.80 -15.05 -1.31
CA LEU A 216 15.45 -16.31 -0.91
C LEU A 216 16.98 -16.19 -0.85
N ASP A 217 17.59 -15.46 -1.78
CA ASP A 217 19.04 -15.29 -1.81
C ASP A 217 19.55 -14.38 -0.67
N SER A 218 18.78 -13.34 -0.32
CA SER A 218 19.06 -12.51 0.86
C SER A 218 19.02 -13.29 2.19
N LEU A 219 18.19 -14.33 2.27
CA LEU A 219 18.10 -15.20 3.45
C LEU A 219 19.27 -16.18 3.54
N LYS A 220 19.84 -16.61 2.41
CA LYS A 220 21.02 -17.49 2.35
C LYS A 220 22.31 -16.74 2.65
N ASN A 221 22.39 -15.49 2.19
CA ASN A 221 23.54 -14.61 2.38
C ASN A 221 23.08 -13.31 3.05
N PRO A 222 22.81 -13.31 4.38
CA PRO A 222 22.51 -12.08 5.09
C PRO A 222 23.74 -11.18 4.98
N VAL A 223 23.67 -10.19 4.09
CA VAL A 223 24.74 -9.19 3.96
C VAL A 223 24.91 -8.56 5.34
N GLN A 224 26.11 -8.69 5.92
CA GLN A 224 26.50 -7.83 7.04
C GLN A 224 26.38 -6.40 6.52
N HIS A 225 25.35 -5.67 6.96
CA HIS A 225 25.32 -4.24 6.78
C HIS A 225 26.57 -3.68 7.47
N VAL A 226 27.59 -3.39 6.66
CA VAL A 226 28.62 -2.44 7.04
C VAL A 226 27.88 -1.12 7.20
N GLU A 227 27.78 -0.63 8.43
CA GLU A 227 27.53 0.77 8.71
C GLU A 227 28.51 1.55 7.82
N SER A 228 28.01 2.15 6.75
CA SER A 228 28.75 3.16 6.01
C SER A 228 28.94 4.31 6.98
N GLY A 229 30.09 4.27 7.65
CA GLY A 229 30.55 5.28 8.58
C GLY A 229 30.59 6.64 7.92
N GLU A 230 30.20 7.63 8.73
CA GLU A 230 30.67 9.00 8.73
C GLU A 230 31.20 9.51 7.38
N GLU A 231 30.35 10.22 6.64
CA GLU A 231 30.85 11.25 5.72
C GLU A 231 31.69 12.23 6.55
N GLN A 232 33.01 12.19 6.36
CA GLN A 232 33.90 13.28 6.73
C GLN A 232 33.43 14.54 6.01
N ILE A 233 32.86 15.48 6.76
CA ILE A 233 32.61 16.84 6.33
C ILE A 233 33.97 17.48 6.05
N SER A 234 34.38 17.52 4.78
CA SER A 234 35.44 18.41 4.33
C SER A 234 34.85 19.80 4.15
N ASP A 235 35.05 20.62 5.18
CA ASP A 235 34.71 22.02 5.23
C ASP A 235 35.67 22.81 4.31
N SER A 236 35.15 23.41 3.24
CA SER A 236 35.89 24.41 2.45
C SER A 236 34.90 25.36 1.79
N ARG A 237 34.59 26.44 2.52
CA ARG A 237 33.79 27.59 2.08
C ARG A 237 34.38 28.29 0.85
N PRO A 238 33.56 28.91 -0.01
CA PRO A 238 34.04 29.87 -1.00
C PRO A 238 34.34 31.21 -0.32
N THR A 239 35.57 31.70 -0.47
CA THR A 239 35.92 33.11 -0.20
C THR A 239 35.33 34.01 -1.27
N TYR A 240 34.75 35.12 -0.83
CA TYR A 240 34.11 36.17 -1.63
C TYR A 240 34.98 36.73 -2.76
#